data_AF-A0A0M8N0A5-F1
#
_entry.id   AF-A0A0M8N0A5-F1
#
_cell.length_a   1.000
_cell.length_b   1.000
_cell.length_c   1.000
_cell.angle_alpha   90.00
_cell.angle_beta   90.00
_cell.angle_gamma   90.00
#
_symmetry.space_group_name_H-M   'P 1'
#
loop_
_entity.id
_entity.type
_entity.pdbx_description
1 polymer ?
#
loop_
_entity_poly.entity_id
_entity_poly.type
_entity_poly.pdbx_seq_one_letter_code
_entity_poly.pdbx_strand_id
1 'polypeptide(L)' 'MPVPFEALLPYGIMIAMFGITGGGLAAFKTWQNEGKRPRYSLDQWDRQSEGILMIDHSH' A
#
# COMPACT_ATOMS: atom_id res chain seq x y z
N MET A 1 13.59 -36.76 -11.91
CA MET A 1 12.17 -36.93 -11.55
C MET A 1 11.51 -35.56 -11.56
N PRO A 2 10.33 -35.38 -12.18
CA PRO A 2 9.59 -34.12 -12.07
C PRO A 2 9.20 -33.86 -10.62
N VAL A 3 9.17 -32.58 -10.22
CA VAL A 3 8.80 -32.18 -8.85
C VAL A 3 7.30 -32.40 -8.64
N PRO A 4 6.87 -33.05 -7.54
CA PRO A 4 5.45 -33.24 -7.24
C PRO A 4 4.76 -31.89 -6.96
N PHE A 5 3.56 -31.70 -7.51
CA PHE A 5 2.83 -30.43 -7.41
C PHE A 5 2.37 -30.13 -5.98
N GLU A 6 2.17 -31.19 -5.19
CA GLU A 6 1.79 -31.16 -3.79
C GLU A 6 2.82 -30.41 -2.94
N ALA A 7 4.10 -30.47 -3.33
CA ALA A 7 5.18 -29.72 -2.69
C ALA A 7 5.10 -28.21 -2.99
N LEU A 8 4.37 -27.80 -4.03
CA LEU A 8 4.21 -26.39 -4.44
C LEU A 8 2.94 -25.75 -3.86
N LEU A 9 1.93 -26.54 -3.49
CA LEU A 9 0.69 -26.04 -2.88
C LEU A 9 0.91 -25.11 -1.67
N PRO A 10 1.75 -25.45 -0.67
CA PRO A 10 1.96 -24.55 0.47
C PRO A 10 2.55 -23.20 0.04
N TYR A 11 3.46 -23.21 -0.93
CA TYR A 11 4.06 -21.97 -1.45
C TYR A 11 3.07 -21.16 -2.27
N GLY A 12 2.23 -21.81 -3.07
CA GLY A 12 1.17 -21.13 -3.83
C GLY A 12 0.17 -20.43 -2.91
N ILE A 13 -0.22 -21.07 -1.80
CA ILE A 13 -1.09 -20.46 -0.79
C ILE A 13 -0.40 -19.26 -0.14
N MET A 14 0.86 -19.37 0.27
CA MET A 14 1.60 -18.25 0.84
C MET A 14 1.68 -17.06 -0.12
N ILE A 15 2.04 -17.31 -1.39
CA ILE A 15 2.11 -16.27 -2.42
C ILE A 15 0.74 -15.61 -2.62
N ALA A 16 -0.33 -16.39 -2.67
CA ALA A 16 -1.68 -15.86 -2.81
C ALA A 16 -2.08 -14.97 -1.63
N MET A 17 -1.83 -15.42 -0.39
CA MET A 17 -2.13 -14.64 0.81
C MET A 17 -1.34 -13.32 0.84
N PHE A 18 -0.03 -13.36 0.63
CA PHE A 18 0.79 -12.15 0.60
C PHE A 18 0.43 -11.23 -0.57
N GLY A 19 0.11 -11.80 -1.74
CA GLY A 19 -0.33 -11.05 -2.91
C GLY A 19 -1.65 -10.33 -2.69
N ILE A 20 -2.66 -11.02 -2.13
CA ILE A 20 -3.97 -10.44 -1.84
C ILE A 20 -3.85 -9.35 -0.76
N THR A 21 -3.13 -9.61 0.33
CA THR A 21 -2.97 -8.61 1.40
C THR A 21 -2.17 -7.40 0.93
N GLY A 22 -1.03 -7.62 0.26
CA GLY A 22 -0.18 -6.53 -0.24
C GLY A 22 -0.87 -5.70 -1.32
N GLY A 23 -1.49 -6.37 -2.30
CA GLY A 23 -2.26 -5.72 -3.35
C GLY A 23 -3.50 -5.00 -2.82
N GLY A 24 -4.22 -5.61 -1.89
CA GLY A 24 -5.40 -5.01 -1.25
C GLY A 24 -5.05 -3.73 -0.48
N LEU A 25 -3.95 -3.74 0.29
CA LEU A 25 -3.50 -2.55 1.01
C LEU A 25 -3.05 -1.43 0.06
N ALA A 26 -2.35 -1.78 -1.03
CA ALA A 26 -1.94 -0.81 -2.04
C ALA A 26 -3.15 -0.16 -2.72
N ALA A 27 -4.13 -0.96 -3.14
CA ALA A 27 -5.37 -0.48 -3.74
C ALA A 27 -6.15 0.43 -2.77
N PHE A 28 -6.29 0.02 -1.51
CA PHE A 28 -6.98 0.82 -0.50
C PHE A 28 -6.29 2.17 -0.25
N LYS A 29 -4.96 2.19 -0.13
CA LYS A 29 -4.19 3.44 0.01
C LYS A 29 -4.33 4.35 -1.21
N THR A 30 -4.38 3.80 -2.42
CA THR A 30 -4.62 4.62 -3.62
C THR A 30 -6.02 5.21 -3.64
N TRP A 31 -7.05 4.49 -3.17
CA TRP A 31 -8.40 5.05 -3.07
C TRP A 31 -8.51 6.15 -2.02
N GLN A 32 -7.87 5.98 -0.86
CA GLN A 32 -7.87 7.03 0.17
C GLN A 32 -7.15 8.31 -0.29
N ASN A 33 -6.15 8.18 -1.15
CA ASN A 33 -5.38 9.31 -1.67
C ASN A 33 -5.95 9.87 -2.98
N GLU A 34 -7.25 9.71 -3.26
CA GLU A 34 -7.92 10.21 -4.49
C GLU A 34 -7.28 9.66 -5.78
N GLY A 35 -6.67 8.48 -5.73
CA GLY A 35 -5.91 7.89 -6.83
C GLY A 35 -4.46 8.37 -6.93
N LYS A 36 -4.02 9.30 -6.08
CA LYS A 36 -2.64 9.77 -6.04
C LYS A 36 -1.75 8.74 -5.32
N ARG A 37 -0.50 8.65 -5.77
CA ARG A 37 0.49 7.75 -5.17
C ARG A 37 0.78 8.20 -3.73
N PRO A 38 0.77 7.28 -2.74
CA PRO A 38 1.16 7.63 -1.37
C PRO A 38 2.58 8.18 -1.35
N ARG A 39 2.80 9.30 -0.64
CA ARG A 39 4.14 9.81 -0.37
C ARG A 39 4.77 9.01 0.76
N TYR A 40 6.02 8.59 0.56
CA TYR A 40 6.82 7.89 1.57
C TYR A 40 7.96 8.81 2.02
N SER A 41 8.43 8.64 3.26
CA SER A 41 9.54 9.42 3.83
C SER A 41 9.27 10.93 3.95
N LEU A 42 8.06 11.31 4.40
CA LEU A 42 7.72 12.71 4.67
C LEU A 42 8.66 13.31 5.72
N ASP A 43 9.29 14.42 5.38
CA ASP A 43 10.14 15.17 6.30
C ASP A 43 9.31 16.10 7.20
N GLN A 44 9.99 16.80 8.10
CA GLN A 44 9.30 17.70 9.04
C GLN A 44 8.63 18.88 8.32
N TRP A 45 9.20 19.30 7.19
CA TRP A 45 8.69 20.39 6.36
C TRP A 45 7.42 19.98 5.61
N ASP A 46 7.41 18.79 5.00
CA ASP A 46 6.25 18.21 4.31
C ASP A 46 5.03 18.15 5.23
N ARG A 47 5.21 17.70 6.47
CA ARG A 47 4.13 17.63 7.47
C ARG A 47 3.56 19.00 7.84
N GLN A 48 4.41 20.02 7.93
CA GLN A 48 3.97 21.39 8.20
C GLN A 48 3.25 21.99 6.99
N SER A 49 3.75 21.70 5.79
CA SER A 49 3.18 22.17 4.52
C SER A 49 1.74 21.66 4.33
N GLU A 50 1.50 20.38 4.60
CA GLU A 50 0.16 19.78 4.57
C GLU A 50 -0.77 20.41 5.62
N GLY A 51 -0.27 20.67 6.83
CA GLY A 51 -1.05 21.29 7.91
C GLY A 51 -1.39 22.77 7.65
N ILE A 52 -0.48 23.53 7.05
CA ILE A 52 -0.71 24.94 6.69
C ILE A 52 -1.80 25.08 5.61
N LEU A 53 -1.80 24.19 4.62
CA LEU A 53 -2.86 24.14 3.60
C LEU A 53 -4.22 23.80 4.20
N MET A 54 -4.27 22.98 5.27
CA MET A 54 -5.51 22.65 5.96
C MET A 54 -6.07 23.83 6.77
N ILE A 55 -5.20 24.69 7.32
CA ILE A 55 -5.61 25.89 8.08
C ILE A 55 -6.14 26.98 7.13
N ASP A 56 -5.55 27.15 5.96
CA ASP A 56 -5.93 28.19 4.99
C ASP A 56 -7.29 27.92 4.30
N HIS A 57 -7.75 26.67 4.28
CA HIS A 57 -9.09 26.29 3.78
C HIS A 57 -10.21 26.34 4.83
N SER A 58 -9.91 26.81 6.05
CA SER A 58 -10.87 26.91 7.17
C SER A 58 -11.44 28.33 7.39
N HIS A 59 -11.22 29.24 6.43
CA HIS A 59 -11.73 30.61 6.39
C HIS A 59 -12.68 30.86 5.21
#